data_AF-A0A1Y4HJH0-F1
#
_entry.id   AF-A0A1Y4HJH0-F1
#
_cell.length_a   1.000
_cell.length_b   1.000
_cell.length_c   1.000
_cell.angle_alpha   90.00
_cell.angle_beta   90.00
_cell.angle_gamma   90.00
#
_symmetry.space_group_name_H-M   'P 1'
#
loop_
_entity.id
_entity.type
_entity.pdbx_description
1 polymer ?
#
loop_
_entity_poly.entity_id
_entity_poly.type
_entity_poly.pdbx_seq_one_letter_code
_entity_poly.pdbx_strand_id
1 'polypeptide(L)'
;MLWESALKETGIHEYGVIAAAEIPFEAEIQKICESNVCRLYGKTWACPPAVGSVHACRERCLHYQKALVFSAIYPLTDSFDYEGMLKGHDAFKDLCDRLYGLAKAQLHDFLLLSNEGYMFCDTICSLFRSLFRK
;
A
#
# COMPACT_ATOMS: atom_id res chain seq x y z
N MET A 1 7.25 -1.61 20.62
CA MET A 1 7.52 -0.52 19.65
C MET A 1 6.97 0.79 20.23
N LEU A 2 7.64 1.93 20.12
CA LEU A 2 7.24 3.20 20.79
C LEU A 2 5.90 3.84 20.33
N TRP A 3 5.11 3.16 19.49
CA TRP A 3 4.00 3.69 18.71
C TRP A 3 2.80 2.73 18.65
N GLU A 4 2.79 1.66 19.45
CA GLU A 4 1.73 0.63 19.41
C GLU A 4 0.34 1.20 19.69
N SER A 5 0.22 2.15 20.62
CA SER A 5 -1.05 2.83 20.90
C SER A 5 -1.48 3.72 19.74
N ALA A 6 -0.56 4.48 19.15
CA ALA A 6 -0.84 5.36 18.01
C ALA A 6 -1.19 4.58 16.74
N LEU A 7 -0.60 3.40 16.53
CA LEU A 7 -0.95 2.51 15.41
C LEU A 7 -2.41 2.06 15.50
N LYS A 8 -2.91 1.74 16.70
CA LYS A 8 -4.32 1.34 16.89
C LYS A 8 -5.29 2.47 16.54
N GLU A 9 -4.92 3.72 16.84
CA GLU A 9 -5.73 4.91 16.51
C GLU A 9 -5.87 5.15 15.00
N THR A 10 -5.00 4.55 14.17
CA THR A 10 -5.13 4.65 12.71
C THR A 10 -6.31 3.81 12.17
N GLY A 11 -6.80 2.82 12.92
CA GLY A 11 -7.82 1.87 12.48
C GLY A 11 -7.26 0.52 12.01
N ILE A 12 -5.95 0.29 12.18
CA ILE A 12 -5.33 -1.02 11.96
C ILE A 12 -5.98 -2.07 12.89
N HIS A 13 -6.36 -3.20 12.30
CA HIS A 13 -6.86 -4.36 13.03
C HIS A 13 -5.70 -5.16 13.63
N GLU A 14 -4.76 -5.58 12.78
CA GLU A 14 -3.55 -6.31 13.18
C GLU A 14 -2.33 -5.75 12.45
N TYR A 15 -1.16 -5.88 13.06
CA TYR A 15 0.10 -5.56 12.42
C TYR A 15 1.24 -6.45 12.93
N GLY A 16 2.27 -6.58 12.11
CA GLY A 16 3.51 -7.29 12.42
C GLY A 16 4.69 -6.62 11.75
N VAL A 17 5.90 -6.87 12.27
CA VAL A 17 7.14 -6.40 11.67
C VAL A 17 7.95 -7.58 11.19
N ILE A 18 8.36 -7.52 9.93
CA ILE A 18 9.21 -8.53 9.27
C ILE A 18 10.50 -7.87 8.78
N ALA A 19 11.54 -8.67 8.50
CA ALA A 19 12.64 -8.14 7.70
C ALA A 19 12.15 -7.90 6.26
N ALA A 20 12.58 -6.81 5.64
CA ALA A 20 12.20 -6.53 4.25
C ALA A 20 12.68 -7.64 3.29
N ALA A 21 13.76 -8.33 3.64
CA ALA A 21 14.29 -9.48 2.91
C ALA A 21 13.37 -10.71 2.90
N GLU A 22 12.39 -10.78 3.81
CA GLU A 22 11.40 -11.87 3.85
C GLU A 22 10.26 -11.66 2.85
N ILE A 23 10.13 -10.47 2.23
CA ILE A 23 9.07 -10.18 1.26
C ILE A 23 9.38 -10.91 -0.06
N PRO A 24 8.49 -11.80 -0.55
CA PRO A 24 8.67 -12.42 -1.85
C PRO A 24 8.35 -11.44 -2.98
N PHE A 25 9.18 -11.45 -4.03
CA PHE A 25 9.00 -10.65 -5.24
C PHE A 25 8.94 -11.58 -6.45
N GLU A 26 7.72 -11.85 -6.93
CA GLU A 26 7.48 -12.84 -7.99
C GLU A 26 7.11 -12.15 -9.31
N ALA A 27 7.92 -12.39 -10.36
CA ALA A 27 7.66 -11.85 -11.69
C ALA A 27 6.37 -12.40 -12.32
N GLU A 28 5.95 -13.61 -11.94
CA GLU A 28 4.71 -14.22 -12.45
C GLU A 28 3.46 -13.41 -12.05
N ILE A 29 3.46 -12.78 -10.87
CA ILE A 29 2.36 -11.89 -10.45
C ILE A 29 2.24 -10.68 -11.38
N GLN A 30 3.38 -10.11 -11.80
CA GLN A 30 3.38 -9.00 -12.79
C GLN A 30 2.83 -9.46 -14.15
N LYS A 31 3.18 -10.67 -14.61
CA LYS A 31 2.68 -11.22 -15.88
C LYS A 31 1.17 -11.39 -15.91
N ILE A 32 0.55 -11.83 -14.81
CA ILE A 32 -0.91 -11.96 -14.72
C ILE A 32 -1.57 -10.62 -15.06
N CYS A 33 -0.99 -9.52 -14.60
CA CYS A 33 -1.54 -8.21 -14.81
C CYS A 33 -1.36 -7.65 -16.24
N GLU A 34 -0.44 -8.19 -17.05
CA GLU A 34 -0.28 -7.83 -18.48
C GLU A 34 -1.53 -8.17 -19.30
N SER A 35 -2.30 -9.18 -18.87
CA SER A 35 -3.63 -9.48 -19.43
C SER A 35 -4.61 -8.31 -19.30
N ASN A 36 -4.34 -7.40 -18.37
CA ASN A 36 -5.04 -6.13 -18.16
C ASN A 36 -6.56 -6.27 -17.98
N VAL A 37 -7.03 -7.38 -17.40
CA VAL A 37 -8.46 -7.65 -17.15
C VAL A 37 -9.09 -6.52 -16.31
N CYS A 38 -8.38 -6.01 -15.31
CA CYS A 38 -8.83 -4.89 -14.47
C CYS A 38 -8.68 -3.51 -15.11
N ARG A 39 -8.07 -3.42 -16.30
CA ARG A 39 -7.80 -2.17 -17.06
C ARG A 39 -6.82 -1.18 -16.40
N LEU A 40 -6.12 -1.60 -15.35
CA LEU A 40 -5.17 -0.77 -14.59
C LEU A 40 -3.69 -1.00 -14.97
N TYR A 41 -3.39 -1.85 -15.95
CA TYR A 41 -2.00 -2.09 -16.40
C TYR A 41 -1.31 -0.80 -16.87
N GLY A 42 -0.24 -0.41 -16.16
CA GLY A 42 0.52 0.80 -16.44
C GLY A 42 -0.19 2.11 -16.06
N LYS A 43 -1.31 2.08 -15.32
CA LYS A 43 -2.13 3.27 -15.00
C LYS A 43 -2.23 3.58 -13.50
N THR A 44 -1.69 2.72 -12.66
CA THR A 44 -1.85 2.78 -11.21
C THR A 44 -0.53 2.50 -10.51
N TRP A 45 -0.42 2.89 -9.24
CA TRP A 45 0.79 2.75 -8.42
C TRP A 45 0.73 1.61 -7.39
N ALA A 46 -0.43 0.97 -7.18
CA ALA A 46 -0.56 -0.16 -6.26
C ALA A 46 -0.67 -1.53 -6.94
N CYS A 47 -1.46 -1.69 -8.02
CA CYS A 47 -1.50 -2.96 -8.76
C CYS A 47 -2.24 -2.91 -10.11
N PRO A 48 -1.62 -3.33 -11.24
CA PRO A 48 -0.20 -3.59 -11.40
C PRO A 48 0.56 -2.28 -11.46
N PRO A 49 1.62 -2.16 -10.68
CA PRO A 49 2.22 -0.86 -10.52
C PRO A 49 3.01 -0.49 -11.79
N ALA A 50 2.75 0.70 -12.32
CA ALA A 50 3.55 1.39 -13.33
C ALA A 50 4.90 1.87 -12.74
N VAL A 51 5.57 0.99 -11.98
CA VAL A 51 6.75 1.27 -11.17
C VAL A 51 8.05 0.77 -11.79
N GLY A 52 7.99 0.27 -13.01
CA GLY A 52 9.10 -0.42 -13.67
C GLY A 52 9.05 -1.94 -13.47
N SER A 53 10.21 -2.59 -13.44
CA SER A 53 10.31 -4.04 -13.29
C SER A 53 10.12 -4.50 -11.84
N VAL A 54 9.68 -5.74 -11.61
CA VAL A 54 9.69 -6.38 -10.28
C VAL A 54 11.06 -6.26 -9.61
N HIS A 55 12.15 -6.36 -10.39
CA HIS A 55 13.51 -6.15 -9.88
C HIS A 55 13.72 -4.74 -9.31
N ALA A 56 13.30 -3.69 -10.02
CA ALA A 56 13.43 -2.32 -9.52
C ALA A 56 12.60 -2.11 -8.24
N CYS A 57 11.39 -2.70 -8.17
CA CYS A 57 10.56 -2.67 -6.96
C CYS A 57 11.27 -3.35 -5.78
N ARG A 58 11.85 -4.54 -6.01
CA ARG A 58 12.60 -5.28 -5.01
C ARG A 58 13.76 -4.47 -4.45
N GLU A 59 14.62 -3.92 -5.32
CA GLU A 59 15.79 -3.15 -4.87
C GLU A 59 15.39 -1.94 -4.01
N ARG A 60 14.27 -1.28 -4.33
CA ARG A 60 13.75 -0.17 -3.52
C ARG A 60 13.23 -0.63 -2.16
N CYS A 61 12.46 -1.72 -2.11
CA CYS A 61 11.94 -2.25 -0.86
C CYS A 61 13.08 -2.73 0.04
N LEU A 62 14.11 -3.33 -0.54
CA LEU A 62 15.30 -3.83 0.18
C LEU A 62 16.26 -2.72 0.62
N HIS A 63 16.04 -1.46 0.21
CA HIS A 63 16.72 -0.32 0.83
C HIS A 63 16.37 -0.19 2.32
N TYR A 64 15.18 -0.65 2.72
CA TYR A 64 14.72 -0.67 4.09
C TYR A 64 15.05 -2.01 4.75
N GLN A 65 15.39 -2.00 6.04
CA GLN A 65 15.72 -3.24 6.77
C GLN A 65 14.48 -4.01 7.23
N LYS A 66 13.39 -3.29 7.52
CA LYS A 66 12.16 -3.83 8.11
C LYS A 66 10.95 -3.32 7.36
N ALA A 67 9.89 -4.12 7.36
CA ALA A 67 8.58 -3.72 6.90
C ALA A 67 7.56 -3.91 8.02
N LEU A 68 6.63 -2.97 8.15
CA LEU A 68 5.43 -3.13 8.96
C LEU A 68 4.30 -3.60 8.03
N VAL A 69 3.81 -4.80 8.27
CA VAL A 69 2.64 -5.36 7.58
C VAL A 69 1.43 -5.10 8.45
N PHE A 70 0.34 -4.63 7.87
CA PHE A 70 -0.88 -4.31 8.60
C PHE A 70 -2.13 -4.77 7.84
N SER A 71 -3.21 -4.99 8.59
CA SER A 71 -4.52 -5.34 8.07
C SER A 71 -5.62 -4.45 8.65
N ALA A 72 -6.75 -4.42 7.98
CA ALA A 72 -7.99 -3.84 8.49
C ALA A 72 -9.16 -4.75 8.08
N ILE A 73 -10.22 -4.77 8.90
CA ILE A 73 -11.41 -5.58 8.65
C ILE A 73 -12.63 -4.66 8.64
N TYR A 74 -13.40 -4.73 7.56
CA TYR A 74 -14.67 -4.02 7.40
C TYR A 74 -15.78 -5.06 7.22
N PRO A 75 -16.63 -5.28 8.24
CA PRO A 75 -17.72 -6.25 8.16
C PRO A 75 -18.72 -5.88 7.06
N LEU A 76 -19.15 -6.88 6.30
CA LEU A 76 -20.23 -6.77 5.32
C LEU A 76 -21.51 -7.40 5.90
N THR A 77 -22.67 -6.94 5.45
CA THR A 77 -23.94 -7.58 5.87
C THR A 77 -24.14 -8.95 5.21
N ASP A 78 -23.73 -9.10 3.95
CA ASP A 78 -23.74 -10.34 3.18
C ASP A 78 -22.75 -10.27 1.99
N SER A 79 -22.66 -11.33 1.19
CA SER A 79 -21.71 -11.43 0.06
C SER A 79 -22.00 -10.49 -1.11
N PHE A 80 -23.17 -9.85 -1.14
CA PHE A 80 -23.61 -8.94 -2.19
C PHE A 80 -23.70 -7.48 -1.71
N ASP A 81 -23.24 -7.18 -0.49
CA ASP A 81 -23.20 -5.83 0.09
C ASP A 81 -22.16 -4.93 -0.62
N TYR A 82 -22.52 -4.47 -1.82
CA TYR A 82 -21.69 -3.61 -2.63
C TYR A 82 -21.38 -2.27 -1.96
N GLU A 83 -22.37 -1.68 -1.29
CA GLU A 83 -22.20 -0.42 -0.57
C GLU A 83 -21.25 -0.59 0.63
N GLY A 84 -21.34 -1.70 1.36
CA GLY A 84 -20.39 -2.06 2.40
C GLY A 84 -18.98 -2.26 1.86
N MET A 85 -18.83 -2.91 0.71
CA MET A 85 -17.53 -3.07 0.04
C MET A 85 -16.91 -1.72 -0.34
N LEU A 86 -17.68 -0.80 -0.91
CA LEU A 86 -17.22 0.55 -1.24
C LEU A 86 -16.84 1.35 0.01
N LYS A 87 -17.69 1.33 1.04
CA LYS A 87 -17.40 2.01 2.31
C LYS A 87 -16.16 1.46 3.00
N GLY A 88 -15.98 0.15 3.00
CA GLY A 88 -14.79 -0.50 3.54
C GLY A 88 -13.53 -0.10 2.76
N HIS A 89 -13.63 -0.03 1.43
CA HIS A 89 -12.54 0.47 0.60
C HIS A 89 -12.19 1.92 0.94
N ASP A 90 -13.17 2.83 1.04
CA ASP A 90 -12.92 4.24 1.38
C ASP A 90 -12.37 4.41 2.81
N ALA A 91 -12.89 3.65 3.78
CA ALA A 91 -12.38 3.66 5.15
C ALA A 91 -10.94 3.14 5.27
N PHE A 92 -10.50 2.25 4.37
CA PHE A 92 -9.12 1.80 4.28
C PHE A 92 -8.18 2.91 3.80
N LYS A 93 -8.68 3.81 2.94
CA LYS A 93 -7.93 4.98 2.50
C LYS A 93 -7.68 5.95 3.62
N ASP A 94 -8.73 6.26 4.37
CA ASP A 94 -8.61 7.15 5.52
C ASP A 94 -7.64 6.57 6.56
N LEU A 95 -7.58 5.23 6.72
CA LEU A 95 -6.59 4.55 7.55
C LEU A 95 -5.17 4.77 7.00
N CYS A 96 -4.95 4.55 5.70
CA CYS A 96 -3.64 4.76 5.07
C CYS A 96 -3.17 6.22 5.21
N ASP A 97 -4.07 7.20 5.07
CA ASP A 97 -3.76 8.62 5.27
C ASP A 97 -3.36 8.92 6.72
N ARG A 98 -4.07 8.37 7.71
CA ARG A 98 -3.71 8.48 9.13
C ARG A 98 -2.36 7.83 9.42
N LEU A 99 -2.14 6.62 8.90
CA LEU A 99 -0.87 5.90 9.05
C LEU A 99 0.29 6.66 8.42
N TYR A 100 0.07 7.24 7.23
CA TYR A 100 1.04 8.08 6.55
C TYR A 100 1.41 9.31 7.39
N GLY A 101 0.42 10.02 7.93
CA GLY A 101 0.63 11.17 8.83
C GLY A 101 1.43 10.79 10.07
N LEU A 102 1.10 9.65 10.70
CA LEU A 102 1.81 9.11 11.86
C LEU A 102 3.26 8.77 11.52
N ALA A 103 3.50 8.05 10.42
CA ALA A 103 4.82 7.66 9.97
C ALA A 103 5.68 8.90 9.63
N LYS A 104 5.13 9.87 8.91
CA LYS A 104 5.82 11.11 8.55
C LYS A 104 6.25 11.94 9.75
N ALA A 105 5.48 11.92 10.84
CA ALA A 105 5.83 12.63 12.06
C ALA A 105 6.98 11.98 12.84
N GLN A 106 7.25 10.69 12.63
CA GLN A 106 8.18 9.91 13.45
C GLN A 106 9.39 9.36 12.67
N LEU A 107 9.26 9.16 11.36
CA LEU A 107 10.26 8.55 10.49
C LEU A 107 10.80 9.59 9.51
N HIS A 108 12.12 9.59 9.34
CA HIS A 108 12.80 10.47 8.38
C HIS A 108 12.64 9.96 6.93
N ASP A 109 12.54 8.64 6.76
CA ASP A 109 12.38 7.95 5.48
C ASP A 109 11.54 6.70 5.70
N PHE A 110 10.56 6.49 4.82
CA PHE A 110 9.69 5.32 4.80
C PHE A 110 8.99 5.20 3.44
N LEU A 111 8.61 3.97 3.10
CA LEU A 111 7.80 3.66 1.93
C LEU A 111 6.49 3.03 2.39
N LEU A 112 5.37 3.71 2.14
CA LEU A 112 4.04 3.15 2.38
C LEU A 112 3.53 2.45 1.12
N LEU A 113 3.28 1.15 1.24
CA LEU A 113 2.68 0.32 0.19
C LEU A 113 1.27 -0.05 0.63
N SER A 114 0.25 0.49 -0.04
CA SER A 114 -1.16 0.13 0.20
C SER A 114 -1.78 -0.44 -1.08
N ASN A 115 -3.00 -0.97 -0.96
CA ASN A 115 -3.77 -1.49 -2.09
C ASN A 115 -4.30 -0.38 -3.04
N GLU A 116 -3.95 0.88 -2.79
CA GLU A 116 -4.42 2.02 -3.55
C GLU A 116 -3.39 2.54 -4.53
N GLY A 117 -3.76 2.51 -5.81
CA GLY A 117 -3.13 3.40 -6.76
C GLY A 117 -4.20 4.27 -7.35
N TYR A 118 -4.31 5.49 -6.84
CA TYR A 118 -5.17 6.50 -7.42
C TYR A 118 -4.75 6.76 -8.87
N MET A 119 -5.74 6.79 -9.76
CA MET A 119 -5.61 7.49 -11.03
C MET A 119 -5.57 9.00 -10.70
N PHE A 120 -4.38 9.61 -10.84
CA PHE A 120 -4.20 11.06 -10.91
C PHE A 120 -4.80 11.89 -9.74
N CYS A 121 -4.36 11.67 -8.50
CA CYS A 121 -4.58 12.62 -7.40
C CYS A 121 -3.27 13.36 -7.07
N ASP A 122 -3.18 14.66 -7.35
CA ASP A 122 -1.95 15.44 -7.22
C ASP A 122 -1.37 15.49 -5.79
N THR A 123 -2.18 15.27 -4.76
CA THR A 123 -1.76 15.42 -3.36
C THR A 123 -1.06 14.16 -2.82
N ILE A 124 -1.64 12.97 -3.02
CA ILE A 124 -1.06 11.68 -2.58
C ILE A 124 -0.05 11.15 -3.62
N CYS A 125 -0.25 11.44 -4.91
CA CYS A 125 0.75 11.09 -5.93
C CYS A 125 2.05 11.88 -5.81
N SER A 126 2.11 12.99 -5.06
CA SER A 126 3.37 13.74 -4.90
C SER A 126 4.48 12.89 -4.25
N LEU A 127 4.11 11.93 -3.39
CA LEU A 127 5.08 11.05 -2.73
C LEU A 127 5.52 9.86 -3.58
N PHE A 128 4.59 9.26 -4.33
CA PHE A 128 4.96 8.31 -5.37
C PHE A 128 5.76 9.01 -6.49
N ARG A 129 5.44 10.26 -6.84
CA ARG A 129 6.20 11.04 -7.84
C ARG A 129 7.65 11.34 -7.41
N SER A 130 7.92 11.61 -6.13
CA SER A 130 9.28 11.87 -5.66
C SER A 130 10.12 10.59 -5.53
N LEU A 131 9.49 9.48 -5.15
CA LEU A 131 10.17 8.18 -5.02
C LEU A 131 10.36 7.45 -6.37
N PHE A 132 9.60 7.77 -7.42
CA PHE A 132 9.64 7.09 -8.73
C PHE A 132 10.12 7.98 -9.91
N ARG A 133 10.53 9.24 -9.69
CA ARG A 133 11.29 10.02 -10.69
C ARG A 133 12.80 9.70 -10.56
N LYS A 134 13.45 9.47 -11.69
CA LYS A 134 14.90 9.67 -11.83
C LYS A 134 15.26 11.12 -11.51
#